data_AF-B4SB25-F1
#
_entry.id   AF-B4SB25-F1
#
_cell.length_a   1.000
_cell.length_b   1.000
_cell.length_c   1.000
_cell.angle_alpha   90.00
_cell.angle_beta   90.00
_cell.angle_gamma   90.00
#
_symmetry.space_group_name_H-M   'P 1'
#
loop_
_entity.id
_entity.type
_entity.pdbx_description
1 polymer ?
#
loop_
_entity_poly.entity_id
_entity_poly.type
_entity_poly.pdbx_seq_one_letter_code
_entity_poly.pdbx_strand_id
1 'polypeptide(L)' 'MNTATFESKLLPDGHLYCPKEFGQKKNVRFKVIVIFDERNETEASEFDTELAALNDNATEFLSREELSYYLGLKEL' A
#
# COMPACT_ATOMS: atom_id res chain seq x y z
N MET A 1 -9.24 -17.60 22.28
CA MET A 1 -8.98 -17.39 20.83
C MET A 1 -7.49 -17.15 20.68
N ASN A 2 -6.76 -18.02 19.98
CA ASN A 2 -5.33 -17.84 19.73
C ASN A 2 -5.14 -16.92 18.52
N THR A 3 -5.07 -15.62 18.77
CA THR A 3 -4.64 -14.64 17.76
C THR A 3 -3.12 -14.69 17.64
N ALA A 4 -2.64 -15.05 16.45
CA ALA A 4 -1.22 -15.00 16.12
C ALA A 4 -0.93 -13.69 15.37
N THR A 5 0.12 -12.98 15.80
CA THR A 5 0.57 -11.73 15.19
C THR A 5 1.98 -11.94 14.64
N PHE A 6 2.21 -11.52 13.41
CA PHE A 6 3.53 -11.58 12.78
C PHE A 6 3.75 -10.33 11.93
N GLU A 7 5.01 -9.94 11.77
CA GLU A 7 5.39 -8.89 10.83
C GLU A 7 5.37 -9.43 9.41
N SER A 8 4.60 -8.77 8.56
CA SER A 8 4.61 -9.03 7.12
C SER A 8 5.44 -7.97 6.41
N LYS A 9 6.07 -8.36 5.30
CA LYS A 9 6.84 -7.47 4.42
C LYS A 9 6.19 -7.46 3.05
N LEU A 10 6.24 -6.31 2.39
CA LEU A 10 5.86 -6.18 0.99
C LEU A 10 6.92 -6.88 0.14
N LEU A 11 6.49 -7.82 -0.67
CA LEU A 11 7.33 -8.54 -1.63
C LEU A 11 7.49 -7.72 -2.92
N PRO A 12 8.53 -7.98 -3.74
CA PRO A 12 8.78 -7.22 -4.97
C PRO A 12 7.65 -7.27 -6.00
N ASP A 13 6.76 -8.27 -5.90
CA ASP A 13 5.61 -8.48 -6.77
C ASP A 13 4.32 -7.82 -6.25
N GLY A 14 4.41 -7.06 -5.14
CA GLY A 14 3.29 -6.36 -4.53
C GLY A 14 2.47 -7.18 -3.54
N HIS A 15 2.83 -8.45 -3.30
CA HIS A 15 2.13 -9.28 -2.31
C HIS A 15 2.69 -9.08 -0.89
N LEU A 16 1.87 -9.34 0.12
CA LEU A 16 2.32 -9.42 1.51
C LEU A 16 2.85 -10.82 1.83
N TYR A 17 4.04 -10.87 2.45
CA TYR A 17 4.60 -12.12 2.93
C TYR A 17 3.68 -12.81 3.96
N CYS A 18 3.40 -14.09 3.75
CA CYS A 18 2.66 -14.93 4.68
C CYS A 18 3.54 -16.10 5.16
N PRO A 19 3.70 -16.30 6.47
CA PRO A 19 4.44 -17.44 7.02
C PRO A 19 3.86 -18.79 6.55
N LYS A 20 4.75 -19.74 6.25
CA LYS A 20 4.40 -21.07 5.72
C LYS A 20 3.39 -21.83 6.60
N GLU A 21 3.44 -21.63 7.91
CA GLU A 21 2.52 -22.22 8.89
C GLU A 21 1.04 -21.80 8.72
N PHE A 22 0.79 -20.67 8.04
CA PHE A 22 -0.56 -20.21 7.70
C PHE A 22 -0.94 -20.50 6.26
N GLY A 23 0.04 -20.66 5.34
CA GLY A 23 -0.21 -20.88 3.91
C GLY A 23 -0.96 -22.18 3.57
N GLN A 24 -0.91 -23.19 4.44
CA GLN A 24 -1.62 -24.47 4.25
C GLN A 24 -3.01 -24.50 4.90
N LYS A 25 -3.38 -23.49 5.69
CA LYS A 25 -4.65 -23.46 6.41
C LYS A 25 -5.76 -22.90 5.51
N LYS A 26 -6.92 -23.56 5.49
CA LYS A 26 -8.12 -23.09 4.79
C LYS A 26 -8.96 -22.19 5.69
N ASN A 27 -9.71 -21.25 5.09
CA ASN A 27 -10.64 -20.35 5.78
C ASN A 27 -9.99 -19.44 6.85
N VAL A 28 -8.72 -19.08 6.67
CA VAL A 28 -8.03 -18.14 7.57
C VAL A 28 -8.49 -16.72 7.27
N ARG A 29 -8.75 -15.93 8.33
CA ARG A 29 -9.02 -14.50 8.24
C ARG A 29 -7.78 -13.75 8.69
N PHE A 30 -7.28 -12.87 7.84
CA PHE A 30 -6.14 -12.01 8.15
C PHE A 30 -6.64 -10.59 8.45
N LYS A 31 -6.03 -9.95 9.45
CA LYS A 31 -6.17 -8.52 9.70
C LYS A 31 -4.80 -7.89 9.44
N VAL A 32 -4.73 -6.98 8.49
CA VAL A 32 -3.51 -6.22 8.19
C VAL A 32 -3.55 -4.91 8.96
N ILE A 33 -2.46 -4.59 9.65
CA ILE A 33 -2.27 -3.31 10.35
C ILE A 33 -1.01 -2.70 9.77
N VAL A 34 -1.14 -1.52 9.16
CA VAL A 34 0.00 -0.74 8.65
C VAL A 34 0.34 0.31 9.71
N ILE A 35 1.60 0.37 10.09
CA ILE A 35 2.12 1.33 11.06
C ILE A 35 3.19 2.14 10.34
N PHE A 36 2.98 3.45 10.27
CA PHE A 36 3.98 4.38 9.78
C PHE A 36 4.83 4.83 10.98
N ASP A 37 6.16 4.84 10.84
CA ASP A 37 7.04 5.39 11.87
C ASP A 37 6.86 6.92 11.84
N GLU A 38 6.41 7.51 12.94
CA GLU A 38 6.16 8.97 13.09
C GLU A 38 7.40 9.82 12.75
N ARG A 39 8.59 9.20 12.69
CA ARG A 39 9.84 9.85 12.26
C ARG A 39 9.92 10.16 10.76
N ASN A 40 9.04 9.60 9.94
CA ASN A 40 8.87 9.99 8.55
C ASN A 40 7.58 10.82 8.46
N GLU A 41 7.71 12.13 8.69
CA GLU A 41 6.68 13.17 8.56
C GLU A 41 6.22 13.36 7.09
N THR A 42 5.79 12.29 6.44
CA THR A 42 4.87 12.37 5.31
C THR A 42 3.53 11.91 5.84
N GLU A 43 2.96 12.69 6.76
CA GLU A 43 1.51 12.69 6.93
C GLU A 43 0.95 13.03 5.55
N ALA A 44 0.20 12.10 4.95
CA ALA A 44 -0.63 12.45 3.80
C ALA A 44 -1.50 13.59 4.28
N SER A 45 -1.34 14.77 3.67
CA SER A 45 -2.09 15.93 4.10
C SER A 45 -3.59 15.63 3.97
N GLU A 46 -4.44 16.30 4.73
CA GLU A 46 -5.89 16.20 4.53
C GLU A 46 -6.25 16.48 3.06
N PHE A 47 -5.49 17.35 2.40
CA PHE A 47 -5.57 17.60 0.97
C PHE A 47 -5.25 16.37 0.10
N ASP A 48 -4.20 15.60 0.41
CA ASP A 48 -3.87 14.36 -0.31
C ASP A 48 -4.95 13.28 -0.14
N THR A 49 -5.55 13.24 1.05
CA THR A 49 -6.63 12.30 1.37
C THR A 49 -7.93 12.67 0.65
N GLU A 50 -8.27 13.96 0.60
CA GLU A 50 -9.42 14.47 -0.15
C GLU A 50 -9.23 14.34 -1.67
N LEU A 51 -8.02 14.57 -2.18
CA LEU A 51 -7.67 14.42 -3.59
C LEU A 51 -7.79 12.96 -4.05
N ALA A 52 -7.32 12.01 -3.24
CA ALA A 52 -7.47 10.58 -3.52
C ALA A 52 -8.94 10.13 -3.57
N ALA A 53 -9.81 10.73 -2.76
CA ALA A 53 -11.24 10.45 -2.76
C ALA A 53 -11.99 11.11 -3.94
N LEU A 54 -11.50 12.23 -4.46
CA LEU A 54 -12.07 12.93 -5.61
C LEU A 54 -11.75 12.24 -6.95
N ASN A 55 -10.58 11.59 -7.05
CA ASN A 55 -10.10 10.97 -8.29
C ASN A 55 -10.51 9.49 -8.46
N ASP A 56 -11.49 9.01 -7.68
CA ASP A 56 -12.12 7.69 -7.84
C ASP A 56 -13.11 7.66 -9.04
N ASN A 57 -12.80 8.41 -10.10
CA ASN A 57 -13.48 8.35 -11.39
C ASN A 57 -12.77 7.31 -12.26
N ALA A 58 -13.53 6.31 -12.72
CA ALA A 58 -13.08 5.16 -13.52
C ALA A 58 -12.42 5.48 -14.88
N THR A 59 -12.10 6.74 -15.16
CA THR A 59 -11.53 7.24 -16.42
C THR A 59 -10.23 8.02 -16.27
N GLU A 60 -9.74 8.28 -15.06
CA GLU A 60 -8.49 9.04 -14.87
C GLU A 60 -7.29 8.11 -14.80
N PHE A 61 -6.72 7.83 -15.98
CA PHE A 61 -5.35 7.36 -16.06
C PHE A 61 -4.41 8.53 -15.74
N LEU A 62 -3.35 8.26 -14.97
CA LEU A 62 -2.29 9.23 -14.69
C LEU A 62 -1.80 9.86 -16.01
N SER A 63 -1.74 11.19 -16.05
CA SER A 63 -1.15 11.93 -17.15
C SER A 63 0.34 11.57 -17.30
N ARG A 64 0.92 11.89 -18.44
CA ARG A 64 2.32 11.56 -18.72
C ARG A 64 3.27 12.34 -17.83
N GLU A 65 2.91 13.58 -17.48
CA GLU A 65 3.64 14.37 -16.49
C GLU A 65 3.60 13.70 -15.11
N GLU A 66 2.43 13.26 -14.65
CA GLU A 66 2.28 12.57 -13.36
C GLU A 66 3.04 11.25 -13.32
N LEU A 67 2.95 10.43 -14.37
CA LEU A 67 3.73 9.20 -14.49
C LEU A 67 5.23 9.47 -14.44
N SER A 68 5.70 10.53 -15.10
CA SER A 68 7.13 10.87 -15.12
C SER A 68 7.61 11.34 -13.74
N TYR A 69 6.77 12.08 -13.01
CA TYR A 69 7.03 12.48 -11.62
C TYR A 69 7.11 11.27 -10.69
N TYR A 70 6.12 10.38 -10.71
CA TYR A 70 6.07 9.22 -9.81
C TYR A 70 7.11 8.14 -10.14
N LEU A 71 7.46 7.96 -11.41
CA LEU A 71 8.45 6.96 -11.85
C LEU A 71 9.89 7.50 -11.90
N GLY A 72 10.11 8.78 -11.55
CA GLY A 72 11.42 9.41 -11.61
C GLY A 72 12.04 9.40 -13.00
N LEU A 73 11.20 9.37 -14.04
CA LEU A 73 11.63 9.41 -15.43
C LEU A 73 11.95 10.87 -15.75
N LYS A 74 13.20 11.29 -15.53
CA LYS A 74 13.68 12.58 -16.03
C LYS A 74 13.43 12.64 -17.54
N GLU A 75 12.78 13.71 -17.99
CA GLU A 75 12.63 14.00 -19.42
C GLU A 75 14.02 14.03 -20.08
N LEU A 76 14.12 13.32 -21.21
CA LEU A 76 15.28 13.28 -22.10
C LEU A 76 15.22 14.46 -23.08
#